data_AF-A0A954UCM8-F1
#
_entry.id   AF-A0A954UCM8-F1
#
_cell.length_a   1.000
_cell.length_b   1.000
_cell.length_c   1.000
_cell.angle_alpha   90.00
_cell.angle_beta   90.00
_cell.angle_gamma   90.00
#
_symmetry.space_group_name_H-M   'P 1'
#
loop_
_entity.id
_entity.type
_entity.pdbx_description
1 polymer ?
#
loop_
_entity_poly.entity_id
_entity_poly.type
_entity_poly.pdbx_seq_one_letter_code
_entity_poly.pdbx_strand_id
1 'polypeptide(L)'
;MLIHTDSSTVLPYFCNISIRHGLAVGLVQAVLLIPLFITPSTASANPNHRDVHVGMAVHGEQAKVLQARIHGLYDEALKSTQRIIEMTAKGDLAKVNPQLFISARVPAGQGARLSEQLRLLGEPAGTDYELRCNRLLQVSGPPLNQYITFPTSQKYIDGLRQKLAKQAPARANVVGRLEQLIQQQKWEAAEKMLDDALVLIYTDTTFFHSSETAVILKPFEQVTAAIRTAMLNKRRQIAAQSLAERRQKLAFDLPGLVQQVSAAADSIGATGTFDSDGQPLSGPQTLTLLAGRWDEAHASVIRVMAIDWARHANG
;
A
#
# COMPACT_ATOMS: atom_id res chain seq x y z
N MET A 1 -30.35 16.29 27.44
CA MET A 1 -29.67 17.57 27.16
C MET A 1 -29.36 17.59 25.68
N LEU A 2 -30.25 18.22 24.92
CA LEU A 2 -30.16 18.35 23.46
C LEU A 2 -29.17 19.47 23.15
N ILE A 3 -28.15 19.18 22.34
CA ILE A 3 -27.34 20.22 21.71
C ILE A 3 -27.40 19.94 20.21
N HIS A 4 -28.26 20.73 19.55
CA HIS A 4 -28.15 21.03 18.13
C HIS A 4 -26.77 21.60 17.85
N THR A 5 -26.08 21.10 16.81
CA THR A 5 -25.04 21.88 16.14
C THR A 5 -25.28 21.81 14.64
N ASP A 6 -25.32 23.01 14.07
CA ASP A 6 -25.67 23.36 12.71
C ASP A 6 -24.72 22.77 11.68
N SER A 7 -25.34 22.28 10.61
CA SER A 7 -24.72 22.11 9.30
C SER A 7 -24.54 23.49 8.65
N SER A 8 -23.38 24.12 8.79
CA SER A 8 -22.96 25.18 7.87
C SER A 8 -21.46 25.48 7.93
N THR A 9 -20.90 25.73 6.75
CA THR A 9 -19.60 26.36 6.44
C THR A 9 -18.31 25.56 6.66
N VAL A 10 -17.66 25.15 5.56
CA VAL A 10 -16.38 25.74 5.11
C VAL A 10 -16.25 25.53 3.59
N LEU A 11 -16.53 26.57 2.81
CA LEU A 11 -15.82 26.91 1.56
C LEU A 11 -16.15 28.37 1.24
N PRO A 12 -15.20 29.30 1.42
CA PRO A 12 -15.10 30.39 0.47
C PRO A 12 -13.64 30.77 0.23
N TYR A 13 -13.07 30.34 -0.89
CA TYR A 13 -11.86 30.98 -1.43
C TYR A 13 -11.90 30.91 -2.96
N PHE A 14 -12.79 31.69 -3.56
CA PHE A 14 -12.58 32.19 -4.91
C PHE A 14 -13.20 33.59 -5.03
N CYS A 15 -12.51 34.46 -5.77
CA CYS A 15 -12.84 35.83 -6.14
C CYS A 15 -12.65 36.92 -5.08
N ASN A 16 -11.45 37.52 -5.08
CA ASN A 16 -11.35 38.98 -5.00
C ASN A 16 -10.03 39.47 -5.64
N ILE A 17 -10.06 39.75 -6.93
CA ILE A 17 -9.12 40.68 -7.57
C ILE A 17 -9.98 41.79 -8.15
N SER A 18 -9.97 42.93 -7.46
CA SER A 18 -10.63 44.17 -7.88
C SER A 18 -9.84 44.79 -9.02
N ILE A 19 -10.47 44.87 -10.18
CA ILE A 19 -9.95 45.54 -11.39
C ILE A 19 -10.06 47.06 -11.16
N ARG A 20 -8.93 47.77 -11.19
CA ARG A 20 -8.89 49.21 -11.41
C ARG A 20 -8.21 49.52 -12.75
N HIS A 21 -9.05 50.01 -13.66
CA HIS A 21 -8.77 50.93 -14.78
C HIS A 21 -7.91 50.45 -15.96
N GLY A 22 -8.54 50.48 -17.16
CA GLY A 22 -7.85 50.86 -18.39
C GLY A 22 -8.19 50.03 -19.63
N LEU A 23 -9.34 50.32 -20.25
CA LEU A 23 -9.59 50.24 -21.71
C LEU A 23 -8.85 49.14 -22.52
N ALA A 24 -9.48 47.96 -22.60
CA ALA A 24 -9.39 47.07 -23.76
C ALA A 24 -10.60 46.11 -23.74
N VAL A 25 -11.79 46.66 -23.94
CA VAL A 25 -13.02 45.88 -24.13
C VAL A 25 -13.16 45.60 -25.62
N GLY A 26 -12.96 44.33 -26.01
CA GLY A 26 -13.31 43.81 -27.32
C GLY A 26 -12.41 42.65 -27.73
N LEU A 27 -12.99 41.45 -27.84
CA LEU A 27 -12.42 40.22 -28.47
C LEU A 27 -11.69 39.16 -27.61
N VAL A 28 -12.15 38.82 -26.39
CA VAL A 28 -11.76 37.53 -25.76
C VAL A 28 -12.94 36.77 -25.12
N GLN A 29 -14.18 37.06 -25.49
CA GLN A 29 -15.37 36.44 -24.88
C GLN A 29 -16.15 35.49 -25.81
N ALA A 30 -15.46 34.78 -26.72
CA ALA A 30 -16.11 33.87 -27.66
C ALA A 30 -15.33 32.58 -27.96
N VAL A 31 -14.64 31.98 -26.98
CA VAL A 31 -14.12 30.59 -27.10
C VAL A 31 -14.19 29.89 -25.76
N LEU A 32 -15.37 29.44 -25.34
CA LEU A 32 -15.56 28.44 -24.28
C LEU A 32 -17.02 28.00 -24.24
N LEU A 33 -17.42 27.25 -25.27
CA LEU A 33 -18.58 26.35 -25.29
C LEU A 33 -18.58 25.65 -26.65
N ILE A 34 -17.61 24.74 -26.86
CA ILE A 34 -17.79 23.68 -27.84
C ILE A 34 -18.62 22.62 -27.11
N PRO A 35 -19.91 22.41 -27.46
CA PRO A 35 -20.66 21.30 -26.91
C PRO A 35 -19.97 20.01 -27.35
N LEU A 36 -19.72 19.11 -26.40
CA LEU A 36 -19.43 17.70 -26.64
C LEU A 36 -20.53 17.11 -27.54
N PHE A 37 -20.33 17.14 -28.84
CA PHE A 37 -21.01 16.27 -29.79
C PHE A 37 -19.93 15.52 -30.59
N ILE A 38 -19.23 14.65 -29.86
CA ILE A 38 -18.54 13.51 -30.47
C ILE A 38 -19.65 12.58 -30.93
N THR A 39 -19.88 12.52 -32.24
CA THR A 39 -20.68 11.47 -32.86
C THR A 39 -20.09 10.11 -32.47
N PRO A 40 -20.91 9.11 -32.10
CA PRO A 40 -20.42 7.78 -31.79
C PRO A 40 -20.09 7.10 -33.12
N SER A 41 -18.93 7.39 -33.70
CA SER A 41 -18.28 6.39 -34.53
C SER A 41 -17.92 5.26 -33.58
N THR A 42 -18.56 4.11 -33.77
CA THR A 42 -18.30 2.85 -33.09
C THR A 42 -16.89 2.36 -33.45
N ALA A 43 -15.86 3.08 -33.01
CA ALA A 43 -14.64 2.45 -32.60
C ALA A 43 -15.03 1.62 -31.38
N SER A 44 -15.27 0.32 -31.59
CA SER A 44 -15.34 -0.60 -30.48
C SER A 44 -13.97 -0.54 -29.80
N ALA A 45 -13.90 0.26 -28.74
CA ALA A 45 -12.83 0.16 -27.77
C ALA A 45 -12.96 -1.25 -27.19
N ASN A 46 -12.21 -2.20 -27.76
CA ASN A 46 -12.12 -3.54 -27.24
C ASN A 46 -11.58 -3.41 -25.81
N PRO A 47 -12.40 -3.67 -24.76
CA PRO A 47 -11.99 -3.46 -23.38
C PRO A 47 -10.83 -4.39 -22.96
N ASN A 48 -10.47 -5.37 -23.81
CA ASN A 48 -9.39 -6.32 -23.55
C ASN A 48 -7.98 -5.85 -23.98
N HIS A 49 -7.79 -4.67 -24.58
CA HIS A 49 -6.46 -4.23 -25.02
C HIS A 49 -5.81 -3.16 -24.13
N ARG A 50 -6.57 -2.48 -23.27
CA ARG A 50 -5.99 -1.56 -22.28
C ARG A 50 -5.80 -2.33 -20.98
N ASP A 51 -4.55 -2.59 -20.62
CA ASP A 51 -4.22 -3.10 -19.29
C ASP A 51 -4.82 -2.13 -18.25
N VAL A 52 -5.92 -2.58 -17.63
CA VAL A 52 -6.72 -1.82 -16.67
C VAL A 52 -5.87 -1.38 -15.47
N HIS A 53 -4.72 -2.01 -15.26
CA HIS A 53 -3.80 -1.71 -14.19
C HIS A 53 -2.75 -0.64 -14.53
N VAL A 54 -2.58 -0.24 -15.80
CA VAL A 54 -1.59 0.79 -16.19
C VAL A 54 -1.85 2.13 -15.49
N GLY A 55 -3.12 2.49 -15.27
CA GLY A 55 -3.49 3.70 -14.51
C GLY A 55 -3.15 3.62 -13.02
N MET A 56 -2.99 2.41 -12.47
CA MET A 56 -2.72 2.15 -11.05
C MET A 56 -1.27 1.72 -10.77
N ALA A 57 -0.45 1.54 -11.80
CA ALA A 57 0.97 1.20 -11.68
C ALA A 57 1.80 2.42 -11.22
N VAL A 58 1.59 2.85 -9.98
CA VAL A 58 2.28 3.99 -9.33
C VAL A 58 3.41 3.50 -8.40
N HIS A 59 3.80 2.24 -8.59
CA HIS A 59 4.69 1.50 -7.69
C HIS A 59 6.09 2.11 -7.65
N GLY A 60 6.58 2.41 -6.45
CA GLY A 60 7.98 2.76 -6.25
C GLY A 60 8.85 1.52 -6.08
N GLU A 61 10.16 1.68 -6.29
CA GLU A 61 11.10 0.57 -6.20
C GLU A 61 11.11 -0.09 -4.80
N GLN A 62 10.99 0.72 -3.74
CA GLN A 62 10.84 0.22 -2.37
C GLN A 62 9.57 -0.61 -2.16
N ALA A 63 8.47 -0.23 -2.83
CA ALA A 63 7.21 -0.97 -2.76
C ALA A 63 7.32 -2.33 -3.44
N LYS A 64 8.03 -2.44 -4.57
CA LYS A 64 8.25 -3.72 -5.26
C LYS A 64 9.01 -4.73 -4.41
N VAL A 65 10.11 -4.31 -3.77
CA VAL A 65 10.90 -5.17 -2.89
C VAL A 65 10.07 -5.65 -1.70
N LEU A 66 9.32 -4.74 -1.08
CA LEU A 66 8.44 -5.07 0.04
C LEU A 66 7.30 -6.00 -0.38
N GLN A 67 6.68 -5.76 -1.54
CA GLN A 67 5.64 -6.59 -2.12
C GLN A 67 6.14 -8.01 -2.40
N ALA A 68 7.32 -8.16 -3.01
CA ALA A 68 7.92 -9.47 -3.26
C ALA A 68 8.18 -10.24 -1.96
N ARG A 69 8.66 -9.55 -0.91
CA ARG A 69 8.85 -10.15 0.41
C ARG A 69 7.53 -10.62 1.02
N ILE A 70 6.48 -9.80 0.98
CA ILE A 70 5.16 -10.16 1.52
C ILE A 70 4.55 -11.31 0.73
N HIS A 71 4.70 -11.31 -0.59
CA HIS A 71 4.26 -12.39 -1.47
C HIS A 71 4.91 -13.72 -1.09
N GLY A 72 6.23 -13.75 -0.90
CA GLY A 72 6.93 -14.96 -0.46
C GLY A 72 6.44 -15.51 0.88
N LEU A 73 6.19 -14.62 1.86
CA LEU A 73 5.61 -15.00 3.16
C LEU A 73 4.19 -15.55 3.02
N TYR A 74 3.38 -14.94 2.15
CA TYR A 74 2.02 -15.37 1.87
C TYR A 74 1.99 -16.76 1.23
N ASP A 75 2.83 -17.01 0.22
CA ASP A 75 2.88 -18.30 -0.48
C ASP A 75 3.33 -19.44 0.44
N GLU A 76 4.33 -19.19 1.30
CA GLU A 76 4.77 -20.15 2.32
C GLU A 76 3.62 -20.50 3.28
N ALA A 77 2.92 -19.48 3.78
CA ALA A 77 1.79 -19.64 4.69
C ALA A 77 0.60 -20.34 4.04
N LEU A 78 0.29 -20.00 2.78
CA LEU A 78 -0.81 -20.55 2.01
C LEU A 78 -0.61 -22.05 1.78
N LYS A 79 0.58 -22.45 1.32
CA LYS A 79 0.92 -23.86 1.09
C LYS A 79 0.78 -24.68 2.37
N SER A 80 1.28 -24.16 3.48
CA SER A 80 1.21 -24.84 4.79
C SER A 80 -0.24 -24.93 5.30
N THR A 81 -1.03 -23.87 5.11
CA THR A 81 -2.45 -23.84 5.48
C THR A 81 -3.28 -24.81 4.66
N GLN A 82 -3.09 -24.85 3.33
CA GLN A 82 -3.75 -25.82 2.45
C GLN A 82 -3.45 -27.25 2.89
N ARG A 83 -2.19 -27.54 3.24
CA ARG A 83 -1.81 -28.87 3.74
C ARG A 83 -2.50 -29.24 5.06
N ILE A 84 -2.64 -28.29 5.98
CA ILE A 84 -3.39 -28.50 7.23
C ILE A 84 -4.86 -28.81 6.94
N ILE A 85 -5.49 -28.06 6.02
CA ILE A 85 -6.90 -28.28 5.62
C ILE A 85 -7.07 -29.68 5.02
N GLU A 86 -6.20 -30.09 4.10
CA GLU A 86 -6.24 -31.42 3.48
C GLU A 86 -6.14 -32.54 4.53
N MET A 87 -5.21 -32.41 5.48
CA MET A 87 -5.02 -33.40 6.54
C MET A 87 -6.21 -33.43 7.50
N THR A 88 -6.80 -32.28 7.78
CA THR A 88 -8.02 -32.17 8.60
C THR A 88 -9.19 -32.85 7.91
N ALA A 89 -9.40 -32.62 6.61
CA ALA A 89 -10.45 -33.24 5.83
C ALA A 89 -10.31 -34.77 5.74
N LYS A 90 -9.08 -35.29 5.81
CA LYS A 90 -8.78 -36.74 5.84
C LYS A 90 -8.90 -37.37 7.23
N GLY A 91 -9.18 -36.59 8.28
CA GLY A 91 -9.21 -37.08 9.67
C GLY A 91 -7.82 -37.37 10.26
N ASP A 92 -6.74 -36.94 9.59
CA ASP A 92 -5.35 -37.19 9.99
C ASP A 92 -4.73 -36.03 10.79
N LEU A 93 -5.55 -35.15 11.35
CA LEU A 93 -5.08 -33.96 12.08
C LEU A 93 -4.09 -34.29 13.20
N ALA A 94 -4.31 -35.38 13.95
CA ALA A 94 -3.43 -35.81 15.04
C ALA A 94 -2.01 -36.22 14.56
N LYS A 95 -1.84 -36.51 13.27
CA LYS A 95 -0.57 -36.88 12.63
C LYS A 95 0.13 -35.69 11.96
N VAL A 96 -0.47 -34.50 11.98
CA VAL A 96 0.12 -33.29 11.38
C VAL A 96 1.41 -32.94 12.11
N ASN A 97 2.46 -32.70 11.33
CA ASN A 97 3.73 -32.19 11.86
C ASN A 97 3.50 -30.79 12.45
N PRO A 98 3.86 -30.52 13.73
CA PRO A 98 3.76 -29.19 14.34
C PRO A 98 4.36 -28.07 13.48
N GLN A 99 5.43 -28.36 12.75
CA GLN A 99 6.10 -27.37 11.90
C GLN A 99 5.16 -26.79 10.83
N LEU A 100 4.14 -27.53 10.38
CA LEU A 100 3.15 -26.99 9.43
C LEU A 100 2.33 -25.85 10.03
N PHE A 101 1.97 -25.92 11.31
CA PHE A 101 1.27 -24.82 11.98
C PHE A 101 2.15 -23.59 12.14
N ILE A 102 3.43 -23.78 12.45
CA ILE A 102 4.42 -22.70 12.53
C ILE A 102 4.57 -22.02 11.16
N SER A 103 4.84 -22.79 10.10
CA SER A 103 5.00 -22.30 8.73
C SER A 103 3.71 -21.72 8.13
N ALA A 104 2.54 -22.07 8.65
CA ALA A 104 1.28 -21.43 8.29
C ALA A 104 1.09 -20.07 8.98
N ARG A 105 1.40 -19.98 10.28
CA ARG A 105 0.97 -18.85 11.12
C ARG A 105 2.02 -17.76 11.26
N VAL A 106 3.30 -18.12 11.41
CA VAL A 106 4.37 -17.13 11.62
C VAL A 106 4.57 -16.27 10.38
N PRO A 107 4.71 -16.82 9.15
CA PRO A 107 4.84 -16.01 7.95
C PRO A 107 3.59 -15.17 7.66
N ALA A 108 2.38 -15.71 7.87
CA ALA A 108 1.14 -14.94 7.72
C ALA A 108 1.08 -13.74 8.67
N GLY A 109 1.43 -13.94 9.95
CA GLY A 109 1.49 -12.84 10.92
C GLY A 109 2.54 -11.79 10.57
N GLN A 110 3.69 -12.19 10.03
CA GLN A 110 4.71 -11.27 9.51
C GLN A 110 4.22 -10.51 8.28
N GLY A 111 3.60 -11.20 7.32
CA GLY A 111 3.03 -10.61 6.11
C GLY A 111 2.01 -9.52 6.44
N ALA A 112 1.08 -9.81 7.36
CA ALA A 112 0.10 -8.82 7.83
C ALA A 112 0.73 -7.57 8.45
N ARG A 113 1.83 -7.71 9.21
CA ARG A 113 2.56 -6.55 9.76
C ARG A 113 3.29 -5.74 8.68
N LEU A 114 3.94 -6.42 7.74
CA LEU A 114 4.66 -5.77 6.65
C LEU A 114 3.72 -5.06 5.66
N SER A 115 2.48 -5.54 5.51
CA SER A 115 1.43 -4.90 4.72
C SER A 115 1.11 -3.46 5.14
N GLU A 116 1.27 -3.13 6.43
CA GLU A 116 1.11 -1.75 6.92
C GLU A 116 2.10 -0.81 6.22
N GLN A 117 3.34 -1.26 6.00
CA GLN A 117 4.35 -0.45 5.33
C GLN A 117 4.03 -0.21 3.86
N LEU A 118 3.42 -1.18 3.17
CA LEU A 118 2.91 -0.97 1.81
C LEU A 118 1.78 0.08 1.78
N ARG A 119 0.86 0.01 2.75
CA ARG A 119 -0.23 1.00 2.88
C ARG A 119 0.31 2.40 3.11
N LEU A 120 1.33 2.55 3.96
CA LEU A 120 2.01 3.84 4.17
C LEU A 120 2.65 4.38 2.88
N LEU A 121 3.12 3.51 2.00
CA LEU A 121 3.65 3.89 0.69
C LEU A 121 2.57 4.20 -0.36
N GLY A 122 1.28 4.14 0.01
CA GLY A 122 0.15 4.36 -0.90
C GLY A 122 -0.17 3.17 -1.80
N GLU A 123 0.37 1.98 -1.48
CA GLU A 123 0.22 0.80 -2.33
C GLU A 123 -1.05 0.01 -1.94
N PRO A 124 -2.04 -0.15 -2.84
CA PRO A 124 -3.29 -0.83 -2.53
C PRO A 124 -3.10 -2.31 -2.20
N ALA A 125 -2.02 -2.91 -2.71
CA ALA A 125 -1.63 -4.29 -2.41
C ALA A 125 -1.41 -4.54 -0.91
N GLY A 126 -1.05 -3.50 -0.13
CA GLY A 126 -0.90 -3.65 1.32
C GLY A 126 -2.18 -4.12 2.00
N THR A 127 -3.33 -3.50 1.69
CA THR A 127 -4.63 -3.92 2.24
C THR A 127 -5.01 -5.33 1.80
N ASP A 128 -4.81 -5.67 0.53
CA ASP A 128 -5.09 -7.01 0.01
C ASP A 128 -4.26 -8.09 0.72
N TYR A 129 -2.95 -7.89 0.86
CA TYR A 129 -2.08 -8.83 1.56
C TYR A 129 -2.42 -8.93 3.05
N GLU A 130 -2.77 -7.82 3.72
CA GLU A 130 -3.22 -7.84 5.11
C GLU A 130 -4.46 -8.74 5.27
N LEU A 131 -5.48 -8.54 4.44
CA LEU A 131 -6.70 -9.34 4.46
C LEU A 131 -6.42 -10.81 4.17
N ARG A 132 -5.61 -11.11 3.16
CA ARG A 132 -5.23 -12.49 2.79
C ARG A 132 -4.45 -13.18 3.91
N CYS A 133 -3.47 -12.51 4.50
CA CYS A 133 -2.70 -13.06 5.62
C CYS A 133 -3.57 -13.30 6.86
N ASN A 134 -4.43 -12.34 7.21
CA ASN A 134 -5.38 -12.49 8.31
C ASN A 134 -6.37 -13.64 8.04
N ARG A 135 -6.79 -13.84 6.78
CA ARG A 135 -7.62 -14.98 6.40
C ARG A 135 -6.92 -16.32 6.64
N LEU A 136 -5.63 -16.44 6.32
CA LEU A 136 -4.86 -17.66 6.61
C LEU A 136 -4.78 -17.94 8.12
N LEU A 137 -4.61 -16.89 8.94
CA LEU A 137 -4.61 -17.04 10.41
C LEU A 137 -5.97 -17.50 10.95
N GLN A 138 -7.07 -17.01 10.39
CA GLN A 138 -8.43 -17.43 10.74
C GLN A 138 -8.69 -18.88 10.34
N VAL A 139 -8.27 -19.28 9.13
CA VAL A 139 -8.52 -20.63 8.60
C VAL A 139 -7.67 -21.68 9.31
N SER A 140 -6.42 -21.36 9.67
CA SER A 140 -5.53 -22.28 10.40
C SER A 140 -5.83 -22.37 11.91
N GLY A 141 -6.63 -21.46 12.45
CA GLY A 141 -6.95 -21.38 13.89
C GLY A 141 -7.74 -22.59 14.43
N PRO A 142 -8.91 -22.95 13.85
CA PRO A 142 -9.70 -24.07 14.34
C PRO A 142 -8.96 -25.42 14.31
N PRO A 143 -8.25 -25.81 13.23
CA PRO A 143 -7.46 -27.03 13.23
C PRO A 143 -6.35 -27.03 14.28
N LEU A 144 -5.72 -25.88 14.55
CA LEU A 144 -4.73 -25.76 15.61
C LEU A 144 -5.36 -25.97 17.00
N ASN A 145 -6.50 -25.31 17.26
CA ASN A 145 -7.22 -25.46 18.52
C ASN A 145 -7.68 -26.90 18.77
N GLN A 146 -8.01 -27.64 17.72
CA GLN A 146 -8.28 -29.07 17.82
C GLN A 146 -6.99 -29.88 18.01
N TYR A 147 -5.91 -29.54 17.28
CA TYR A 147 -4.64 -30.25 17.35
C TYR A 147 -4.04 -30.25 18.76
N ILE A 148 -4.13 -29.14 19.47
CA ILE A 148 -3.59 -29.01 20.83
C ILE A 148 -4.35 -29.85 21.86
N THR A 149 -5.54 -30.39 21.55
CA THR A 149 -6.26 -31.27 22.49
C THR A 149 -5.82 -32.73 22.41
N PHE A 150 -5.10 -33.12 21.35
CA PHE A 150 -4.63 -34.50 21.21
C PHE A 150 -3.51 -34.83 22.22
N PRO A 151 -3.55 -36.01 22.86
CA PRO A 151 -2.47 -36.44 23.75
C PRO A 151 -1.09 -36.51 23.07
N THR A 152 -1.07 -36.80 21.76
CA THR A 152 0.16 -36.91 20.97
C THR A 152 0.88 -35.57 20.81
N SER A 153 0.16 -34.45 20.83
CA SER A 153 0.74 -33.10 20.70
C SER A 153 1.21 -32.53 22.05
N GLN A 154 0.63 -32.98 23.17
CA GLN A 154 0.94 -32.46 24.51
C GLN A 154 2.42 -32.58 24.88
N LYS A 155 3.06 -33.72 24.61
CA LYS A 155 4.49 -33.91 24.90
C LYS A 155 5.37 -32.87 24.17
N TYR A 156 5.01 -32.51 22.94
CA TYR A 156 5.70 -31.49 22.17
C TYR A 156 5.47 -30.09 22.76
N ILE A 157 4.22 -29.77 23.11
CA ILE A 157 3.83 -28.48 23.72
C ILE A 157 4.52 -28.29 25.07
N ASP A 158 4.59 -29.31 25.91
CA ASP A 158 5.29 -29.25 27.20
C ASP A 158 6.80 -29.05 27.02
N GLY A 159 7.39 -29.66 25.98
CA GLY A 159 8.77 -29.39 25.57
C GLY A 159 9.00 -27.92 25.23
N LEU A 160 8.07 -27.30 24.50
CA LEU A 160 8.11 -25.87 24.20
C LEU A 160 7.96 -25.01 25.46
N ARG A 161 7.07 -25.36 26.38
CA ARG A 161 6.91 -24.66 27.67
C ARG A 161 8.21 -24.68 28.47
N GLN A 162 8.85 -25.85 28.58
CA GLN A 162 10.13 -25.99 29.28
C GLN A 162 11.25 -25.21 28.58
N LYS A 163 11.32 -25.26 27.24
CA LYS A 163 12.27 -24.47 26.45
C LYS A 163 12.08 -22.97 26.72
N LEU A 164 10.85 -22.47 26.66
CA LEU A 164 10.53 -21.07 26.91
C LEU A 164 10.83 -20.67 28.36
N ALA A 165 10.57 -21.52 29.35
CA ALA A 165 10.94 -21.26 30.73
C ALA A 165 12.47 -21.09 30.87
N LYS A 166 13.26 -22.00 30.30
CA LYS A 166 14.73 -21.94 30.31
C LYS A 166 15.30 -20.72 29.58
N GLN A 167 14.61 -20.24 28.54
CA GLN A 167 15.00 -19.07 27.76
C GLN A 167 14.60 -17.71 28.40
N ALA A 168 13.94 -17.71 29.56
CA ALA A 168 13.54 -16.45 30.21
C ALA A 168 14.71 -15.47 30.46
N PRO A 169 15.90 -15.89 30.92
CA PRO A 169 17.04 -14.98 31.09
C PRO A 169 17.54 -14.41 29.76
N ALA A 170 17.54 -15.23 28.70
CA ALA A 170 17.94 -14.78 27.36
C ALA A 170 16.97 -13.73 26.81
N ARG A 171 15.65 -13.91 27.02
CA ARG A 171 14.64 -12.91 26.64
C ARG A 171 14.81 -11.60 27.42
N ALA A 172 15.07 -11.68 28.73
CA ALA A 172 15.35 -10.48 29.53
C ALA A 172 16.59 -9.73 29.02
N ASN A 173 17.66 -10.45 28.66
CA ASN A 173 18.85 -9.85 28.05
C ASN A 173 18.54 -9.17 26.70
N VAL A 174 17.67 -9.76 25.87
CA VAL A 174 17.22 -9.12 24.61
C VAL A 174 16.47 -7.83 24.90
N VAL A 175 15.56 -7.80 25.88
CA VAL A 175 14.84 -6.59 26.29
C VAL A 175 15.83 -5.50 26.73
N GLY A 176 16.81 -5.83 27.59
CA GLY A 176 17.83 -4.86 28.00
C GLY A 176 18.67 -4.32 26.84
N ARG A 177 18.98 -5.14 25.83
CA ARG A 177 19.65 -4.68 24.60
C ARG A 177 18.75 -3.78 23.74
N LEU A 178 17.46 -4.08 23.66
CA LEU A 178 16.49 -3.23 22.97
C LEU A 178 16.37 -1.86 23.65
N GLU A 179 16.32 -1.82 24.98
CA GLU A 179 16.32 -0.59 25.77
C GLU A 179 17.57 0.26 25.50
N GLN A 180 18.76 -0.37 25.44
CA GLN A 180 20.00 0.32 25.07
C GLN A 180 19.96 0.89 23.65
N LEU A 181 19.40 0.16 22.68
CA LEU A 181 19.26 0.65 21.30
C LEU A 181 18.25 1.81 21.22
N ILE A 182 17.18 1.77 22.01
CA ILE A 182 16.19 2.85 22.14
C ILE A 182 16.85 4.11 22.72
N GLN A 183 17.64 3.98 23.79
CA GLN A 183 18.37 5.10 24.39
C GLN A 183 19.37 5.73 23.41
N GLN A 184 19.98 4.91 22.56
CA GLN A 184 20.89 5.36 21.49
C GLN A 184 20.15 5.83 20.22
N GLN A 185 18.82 5.83 20.20
CA GLN A 185 17.99 6.17 19.04
C GLN A 185 18.31 5.35 17.77
N LYS A 186 18.82 4.14 17.93
CA LYS A 186 19.14 3.21 16.83
C LYS A 186 17.90 2.41 16.43
N TRP A 187 16.88 3.11 15.93
CA TRP A 187 15.53 2.58 15.74
C TRP A 187 15.45 1.38 14.78
N GLU A 188 16.13 1.42 13.63
CA GLU A 188 16.12 0.30 12.68
C GLU A 188 16.78 -0.95 13.22
N ALA A 189 17.87 -0.79 13.97
CA ALA A 189 18.55 -1.92 14.61
C ALA A 189 17.68 -2.52 15.74
N ALA A 190 16.99 -1.65 16.49
CA ALA A 190 16.06 -2.06 17.54
C ALA A 190 14.87 -2.82 16.95
N GLU A 191 14.28 -2.32 15.86
CA GLU A 191 13.16 -2.98 15.19
C GLU A 191 13.55 -4.33 14.61
N LYS A 192 14.70 -4.43 13.93
CA LYS A 192 15.18 -5.72 13.41
C LYS A 192 15.36 -6.74 14.52
N MET A 193 15.99 -6.35 15.63
CA MET A 193 16.20 -7.22 16.78
C MET A 193 14.87 -7.62 17.44
N LEU A 194 13.92 -6.69 17.53
CA LEU A 194 12.58 -6.95 18.06
C LEU A 194 11.84 -7.96 17.17
N ASP A 195 11.84 -7.76 15.85
CA ASP A 195 11.19 -8.66 14.91
C ASP A 195 11.79 -10.07 14.98
N ASP A 196 13.12 -10.19 14.99
CA ASP A 196 13.82 -11.48 15.12
C ASP A 196 13.42 -12.19 16.43
N ALA A 197 13.35 -11.44 17.54
CA ALA A 197 12.93 -11.97 18.84
C ALA A 197 11.46 -12.41 18.84
N LEU A 198 10.57 -11.60 18.28
CA LEU A 198 9.13 -11.90 18.19
C LEU A 198 8.88 -13.13 17.31
N VAL A 199 9.63 -13.32 16.22
CA VAL A 199 9.52 -14.52 15.37
C VAL A 199 9.83 -15.78 16.15
N LEU A 200 10.90 -15.78 16.94
CA LEU A 200 11.26 -16.92 17.79
C LEU A 200 10.19 -17.18 18.85
N ILE A 201 9.69 -16.12 19.51
CA ILE A 201 8.63 -16.24 20.51
C ILE A 201 7.35 -16.80 19.88
N TYR A 202 6.87 -16.22 18.78
CA TYR A 202 5.65 -16.68 18.11
C TYR A 202 5.78 -18.11 17.57
N THR A 203 6.97 -18.51 17.14
CA THR A 203 7.25 -19.91 16.76
C THR A 203 7.01 -20.84 17.95
N ASP A 204 7.59 -20.52 19.10
CA ASP A 204 7.49 -21.37 20.30
C ASP A 204 6.14 -21.25 21.00
N THR A 205 5.40 -20.14 20.85
CA THR A 205 4.07 -19.93 21.45
C THR A 205 2.92 -20.23 20.48
N THR A 206 3.19 -20.74 19.27
CA THR A 206 2.15 -21.03 18.26
C THR A 206 1.04 -21.92 18.83
N PHE A 207 1.38 -22.85 19.73
CA PHE A 207 0.45 -23.85 20.29
C PHE A 207 -0.14 -23.45 21.64
N PHE A 208 0.19 -22.26 22.13
CA PHE A 208 -0.20 -21.84 23.48
C PHE A 208 -1.52 -21.08 23.42
N HIS A 209 -2.24 -21.07 24.54
CA HIS A 209 -3.38 -20.19 24.68
C HIS A 209 -2.94 -18.72 24.61
N SER A 210 -3.85 -17.83 24.19
CA SER A 210 -3.56 -16.40 24.05
C SER A 210 -3.09 -15.77 25.37
N SER A 211 -3.65 -16.21 26.50
CA SER A 211 -3.25 -15.76 27.84
C SER A 211 -1.82 -16.16 28.22
N GLU A 212 -1.40 -17.40 27.93
CA GLU A 212 -0.02 -17.85 28.16
C GLU A 212 0.97 -17.06 27.29
N THR A 213 0.60 -16.85 26.02
CA THR A 213 1.40 -16.05 25.08
C THR A 213 1.54 -14.60 25.55
N ALA A 214 0.46 -13.99 26.07
CA ALA A 214 0.49 -12.62 26.59
C ALA A 214 1.47 -12.47 27.76
N VAL A 215 1.52 -13.43 28.68
CA VAL A 215 2.48 -13.41 29.80
C VAL A 215 3.94 -13.44 29.30
N ILE A 216 4.22 -14.21 28.26
CA ILE A 216 5.57 -14.32 27.67
C ILE A 216 5.96 -13.03 26.93
N LEU A 217 5.01 -12.38 26.27
CA LEU A 217 5.22 -11.14 25.52
C LEU A 217 5.26 -9.88 26.41
N LYS A 218 4.70 -9.94 27.62
CA LYS A 218 4.62 -8.79 28.55
C LYS A 218 5.93 -7.99 28.71
N PRO A 219 7.12 -8.63 28.87
CA PRO A 219 8.38 -7.88 28.99
C PRO A 219 8.75 -7.06 27.75
N PHE A 220 8.20 -7.40 26.58
CA PHE A 220 8.46 -6.70 25.33
C PHE A 220 7.47 -5.55 25.06
N GLU A 221 6.39 -5.41 25.83
CA GLU A 221 5.30 -4.47 25.53
C GLU A 221 5.80 -3.02 25.40
N GLN A 222 6.58 -2.55 26.37
CA GLN A 222 7.07 -1.16 26.41
C GLN A 222 8.05 -0.88 25.26
N VAL A 223 9.05 -1.75 25.06
CA VAL A 223 10.02 -1.60 23.97
C VAL A 223 9.34 -1.72 22.61
N THR A 224 8.35 -2.59 22.47
CA THR A 224 7.55 -2.74 21.25
C THR A 224 6.79 -1.47 20.92
N ALA A 225 6.10 -0.89 21.90
CA ALA A 225 5.37 0.36 21.72
C ALA A 225 6.30 1.50 21.29
N ALA A 226 7.42 1.70 22.02
CA ALA A 226 8.38 2.75 21.72
C ALA A 226 8.98 2.63 20.30
N ILE A 227 9.44 1.42 19.94
CA ILE A 227 10.04 1.15 18.63
C ILE A 227 9.01 1.35 17.52
N ARG A 228 7.79 0.78 17.66
CA ARG A 228 6.75 0.90 16.63
C ARG A 228 6.33 2.34 16.41
N THR A 229 6.15 3.14 17.46
CA THR A 229 5.81 4.56 17.33
C THR A 229 6.91 5.35 16.62
N ALA A 230 8.18 5.17 17.02
CA ALA A 230 9.30 5.86 16.39
C ALA A 230 9.45 5.48 14.91
N MET A 231 9.38 4.18 14.60
CA MET A 231 9.49 3.68 13.23
C MET A 231 8.29 4.05 12.36
N LEU A 232 7.08 4.09 12.91
CA LEU A 232 5.89 4.58 12.19
C LEU A 232 6.07 6.04 11.76
N ASN A 233 6.50 6.90 12.68
CA ASN A 233 6.77 8.30 12.37
C ASN A 233 7.85 8.46 11.29
N LYS A 234 8.95 7.71 11.41
CA LYS A 234 10.03 7.68 10.42
C LYS A 234 9.53 7.22 9.04
N ARG A 235 8.73 6.15 8.99
CA ARG A 235 8.13 5.65 7.75
C ARG A 235 7.17 6.65 7.12
N ARG A 236 6.34 7.33 7.91
CA ARG A 236 5.45 8.40 7.41
C ARG A 236 6.23 9.55 6.77
N GLN A 237 7.33 9.96 7.38
CA GLN A 237 8.21 11.00 6.81
C GLN A 237 8.82 10.55 5.47
N ILE A 238 9.38 9.33 5.43
CA ILE A 238 9.95 8.75 4.21
C ILE A 238 8.88 8.60 3.12
N ALA A 239 7.69 8.11 3.48
CA ALA A 239 6.57 7.96 2.57
C ALA A 239 6.10 9.31 2.02
N ALA A 240 5.97 10.33 2.86
CA ALA A 240 5.58 11.67 2.44
C ALA A 240 6.59 12.26 1.42
N GLN A 241 7.89 12.10 1.66
CA GLN A 241 8.94 12.53 0.73
C GLN A 241 8.88 11.74 -0.59
N SER A 242 8.87 10.40 -0.52
CA SER A 242 8.77 9.55 -1.71
C SER A 242 7.52 9.85 -2.54
N LEU A 243 6.37 10.06 -1.90
CA LEU A 243 5.12 10.39 -2.58
C LEU A 243 5.18 11.77 -3.22
N ALA A 244 5.77 12.77 -2.56
CA ALA A 244 5.97 14.10 -3.14
C ALA A 244 6.87 14.06 -4.38
N GLU A 245 7.97 13.31 -4.33
CA GLU A 245 8.87 13.11 -5.48
C GLU A 245 8.17 12.39 -6.64
N ARG A 246 7.41 11.32 -6.36
CA ARG A 246 6.63 10.61 -7.39
C ARG A 246 5.59 11.50 -8.03
N ARG A 247 4.90 12.33 -7.23
CA ARG A 247 3.92 13.30 -7.73
C ARG A 247 4.55 14.24 -8.74
N GLN A 248 5.73 14.78 -8.45
CA GLN A 248 6.45 15.67 -9.36
C GLN A 248 6.86 14.95 -10.65
N LYS A 249 7.38 13.73 -10.55
CA LYS A 249 7.81 12.93 -11.71
C LYS A 249 6.66 12.52 -12.63
N LEU A 250 5.47 12.30 -12.07
CA LEU A 250 4.30 11.85 -12.83
C LEU A 250 3.42 13.00 -13.31
N ALA A 251 3.65 14.23 -12.85
CA ALA A 251 2.87 15.38 -13.28
C ALA A 251 3.12 15.68 -14.77
N PHE A 252 2.07 15.53 -15.56
CA PHE A 252 2.07 15.91 -16.96
C PHE A 252 2.01 17.44 -17.14
N ASP A 253 2.73 17.96 -18.13
CA ASP A 253 2.73 19.38 -18.49
C ASP A 253 1.46 19.77 -19.26
N LEU A 254 0.36 19.92 -18.52
CA LEU A 254 -0.92 20.38 -19.06
C LEU A 254 -0.81 21.76 -19.75
N PRO A 255 -0.14 22.78 -19.17
CA PRO A 255 0.09 24.05 -19.85
C PRO A 255 0.79 23.87 -21.21
N GLY A 256 1.84 23.05 -21.28
CA GLY A 256 2.53 22.74 -22.52
C GLY A 256 1.62 22.09 -23.56
N LEU A 257 0.75 21.16 -23.16
CA LEU A 257 -0.22 20.54 -24.08
C LEU A 257 -1.25 21.56 -24.62
N VAL A 258 -1.78 22.45 -23.78
CA VAL A 258 -2.71 23.49 -24.24
C VAL A 258 -2.04 24.42 -25.26
N GLN A 259 -0.78 24.78 -25.01
CA GLN A 259 0.02 25.56 -25.97
C GLN A 259 0.24 24.80 -27.28
N GLN A 260 0.54 23.50 -27.22
CA GLN A 260 0.67 22.65 -28.42
C GLN A 260 -0.63 22.57 -29.22
N VAL A 261 -1.79 22.45 -28.55
CA VAL A 261 -3.11 22.44 -29.23
C VAL A 261 -3.36 23.76 -29.95
N SER A 262 -3.07 24.89 -29.31
CA SER A 262 -3.21 26.22 -29.93
C SER A 262 -2.29 26.36 -31.15
N ALA A 263 -1.01 26.03 -30.98
CA ALA A 263 -0.01 26.12 -32.05
C ALA A 263 -0.36 25.20 -33.24
N ALA A 264 -0.88 24.00 -32.97
CA ALA A 264 -1.36 23.08 -33.99
C ALA A 264 -2.55 23.64 -34.77
N ALA A 265 -3.54 24.22 -34.07
CA ALA A 265 -4.69 24.83 -34.71
C ALA A 265 -4.29 25.99 -35.63
N ASP A 266 -3.40 26.87 -35.16
CA ASP A 266 -2.89 28.01 -35.92
C ASP A 266 -2.08 27.55 -37.14
N SER A 267 -1.16 26.59 -36.96
CA SER A 267 -0.30 26.07 -38.03
C SER A 267 -1.09 25.35 -39.12
N ILE A 268 -2.07 24.51 -38.74
CA ILE A 268 -2.93 23.81 -39.70
C ILE A 268 -3.82 24.81 -40.44
N GLY A 269 -4.36 25.82 -39.75
CA GLY A 269 -5.15 26.88 -40.36
C GLY A 269 -4.36 27.70 -41.38
N ALA A 270 -3.08 27.95 -41.11
CA ALA A 270 -2.21 28.75 -41.98
C ALA A 270 -1.55 27.96 -43.11
N THR A 271 -1.10 26.73 -42.86
CA THR A 271 -0.20 25.98 -43.77
C THR A 271 -0.73 24.59 -44.16
N GLY A 272 -1.84 24.14 -43.55
CA GLY A 272 -2.40 22.80 -43.75
C GLY A 272 -1.65 21.67 -43.01
N THR A 273 -0.54 21.98 -42.32
CA THR A 273 0.26 21.00 -41.57
C THR A 273 0.75 21.56 -40.24
N PHE A 274 1.11 20.69 -39.31
CA PHE A 274 1.76 21.04 -38.04
C PHE A 274 3.07 20.26 -37.90
N ASP A 275 4.17 20.94 -37.62
CA ASP A 275 5.46 20.29 -37.41
C ASP A 275 5.59 19.76 -35.99
N SER A 276 5.80 18.46 -35.85
CA SER A 276 6.07 17.79 -34.57
C SER A 276 7.38 17.03 -34.68
N ASP A 277 8.36 17.40 -33.84
CA ASP A 277 9.69 16.78 -33.80
C ASP A 277 10.39 16.69 -35.17
N GLY A 278 10.19 17.71 -36.03
CA GLY A 278 10.76 17.79 -37.37
C GLY A 278 10.03 16.97 -38.42
N GLN A 279 8.82 16.49 -38.12
CA GLN A 279 7.93 15.81 -39.06
C GLN A 279 6.66 16.65 -39.30
N PRO A 280 6.37 17.05 -40.55
CA PRO A 280 5.12 17.73 -40.88
C PRO A 280 3.96 16.72 -40.83
N LEU A 281 3.01 16.96 -39.94
CA LEU A 281 1.81 16.17 -39.75
C LEU A 281 0.62 16.85 -40.43
N SER A 282 -0.20 16.06 -41.14
CA SER A 282 -1.51 16.51 -41.62
C SER A 282 -2.49 16.75 -40.45
N GLY A 283 -3.60 17.44 -40.71
CA GLY A 283 -4.65 17.66 -39.70
C GLY A 283 -5.11 16.37 -38.98
N PRO A 284 -5.50 15.29 -39.70
CA PRO A 284 -5.88 14.03 -39.06
C PRO A 284 -4.77 13.38 -38.22
N GLN A 285 -3.51 13.46 -38.68
CA GLN A 285 -2.36 12.92 -37.94
C GLN A 285 -2.08 13.74 -36.67
N THR A 286 -2.23 15.07 -36.75
CA THR A 286 -2.08 15.98 -35.61
C THR A 286 -3.16 15.73 -34.56
N LEU A 287 -4.41 15.52 -34.98
CA LEU A 287 -5.50 15.13 -34.06
C LEU A 287 -5.19 13.81 -33.35
N THR A 288 -4.62 12.84 -34.05
CA THR A 288 -4.22 11.55 -33.45
C THR A 288 -3.11 11.73 -32.42
N LEU A 289 -2.08 12.53 -32.73
CA LEU A 289 -1.01 12.88 -31.80
C LEU A 289 -1.57 13.56 -30.53
N LEU A 290 -2.40 14.58 -30.70
CA LEU A 290 -2.98 15.34 -29.59
C LEU A 290 -3.93 14.46 -28.74
N ALA A 291 -4.69 13.57 -29.36
CA ALA A 291 -5.51 12.58 -28.64
C ALA A 291 -4.64 11.63 -27.80
N GLY A 292 -3.49 11.17 -28.32
CA GLY A 292 -2.53 10.38 -27.56
C GLY A 292 -1.96 11.14 -26.35
N ARG A 293 -1.56 12.41 -26.55
CA ARG A 293 -1.08 13.28 -25.46
C ARG A 293 -2.16 13.56 -24.42
N TRP A 294 -3.41 13.68 -24.85
CA TRP A 294 -4.57 13.86 -23.97
C TRP A 294 -4.81 12.61 -23.11
N ASP A 295 -4.73 11.41 -23.69
CA ASP A 295 -4.81 10.15 -22.96
C ASP A 295 -3.66 10.03 -21.92
N GLU A 296 -2.43 10.39 -22.29
CA GLU A 296 -1.29 10.45 -21.37
C GLU A 296 -1.54 11.43 -20.20
N ALA A 297 -2.06 12.62 -20.50
CA ALA A 297 -2.39 13.63 -19.51
C ALA A 297 -3.47 13.13 -18.53
N HIS A 298 -4.53 12.52 -19.05
CA HIS A 298 -5.59 11.89 -18.24
C HIS A 298 -5.03 10.82 -17.30
N ALA A 299 -4.21 9.91 -17.82
CA ALA A 299 -3.58 8.87 -17.00
C ALA A 299 -2.67 9.46 -15.91
N SER A 300 -1.89 10.49 -16.24
CA SER A 300 -1.06 11.22 -15.28
C SER A 300 -1.89 11.84 -14.16
N VAL A 301 -2.99 12.53 -14.49
CA VAL A 301 -3.87 13.16 -13.49
C VAL A 301 -4.42 12.12 -12.52
N ILE A 302 -4.91 10.97 -13.03
CA ILE A 302 -5.40 9.87 -12.18
C ILE A 302 -4.30 9.38 -11.24
N ARG A 303 -3.07 9.18 -11.73
CA ARG A 303 -1.93 8.72 -10.92
C ARG A 303 -1.54 9.74 -9.85
N VAL A 304 -1.51 11.03 -10.19
CA VAL A 304 -1.22 12.13 -9.26
C VAL A 304 -2.31 12.24 -8.19
N MET A 305 -3.59 12.13 -8.57
CA MET A 305 -4.70 12.11 -7.61
C MET A 305 -4.62 10.91 -6.66
N ALA A 306 -4.24 9.73 -7.15
CA ALA A 306 -4.01 8.56 -6.31
C ALA A 306 -2.88 8.79 -5.29
N ILE A 307 -1.78 9.41 -5.72
CA ILE A 307 -0.68 9.81 -4.83
C ILE A 307 -1.16 10.84 -3.80
N ASP A 308 -1.90 11.86 -4.23
CA ASP A 308 -2.38 12.91 -3.34
C ASP A 308 -3.37 12.33 -2.30
N TRP A 309 -4.23 11.39 -2.68
CA TRP A 309 -5.08 10.66 -1.74
C TRP A 309 -4.25 9.87 -0.71
N ALA A 310 -3.23 9.13 -1.17
CA ALA A 310 -2.32 8.42 -0.27
C ALA A 310 -1.56 9.37 0.67
N ARG A 311 -1.18 10.56 0.22
CA ARG A 311 -0.53 11.57 1.09
C ARG A 311 -1.46 12.07 2.18
N HIS A 312 -2.72 12.35 1.87
CA HIS A 312 -3.70 12.82 2.85
C HIS A 312 -4.07 11.73 3.87
N ALA A 313 -4.13 10.46 3.45
CA ALA A 313 -4.40 9.35 4.36
C ALA A 313 -3.25 9.05 5.35
N ASN A 314 -2.05 9.57 5.07
CA ASN A 314 -0.83 9.32 5.85
C ASN A 314 -0.38 10.51 6.72
N GLY A 315 -0.98 11.70 6.55
CA GLY A 315 -0.77 12.89 7.40
C GLY A 315 -1.66 12.86 8.63
#